data_AF-A0A920SMF9-F1
#
_entry.id   AF-A0A920SMF9-F1
#
_cell.length_a   1.000
_cell.length_b   1.000
_cell.length_c   1.000
_cell.angle_alpha   90.00
_cell.angle_beta   90.00
_cell.angle_gamma   90.00
#
_symmetry.space_group_name_H-M   'P 1'
#
loop_
_entity.id
_entity.type
_entity.pdbx_description
1 polymer ?
#
loop_
_entity_poly.entity_id
_entity_poly.type
_entity_poly.pdbx_seq_one_letter_code
_entity_poly.pdbx_strand_id
1 'polypeptide(L)'
;MGLHTGKRRFLHMLRDESEKHGIVFIFDEVMTSRFSPGGLQNWLHQTDLVSSVNTLGRCNLWGIWGSTELMARLDPRQPDALSFGHL
;
A
#
# COMPACT_ATOMS: atom_id res chain seq x y z
N MET A 1 -19.84 -0.78 14.01
CA MET A 1 -19.45 -0.37 12.65
C MET A 1 -19.35 1.15 12.64
N GLY A 2 -18.19 1.72 12.30
CA GLY A 2 -17.98 3.17 12.35
C GLY A 2 -16.77 3.59 11.51
N LEU A 3 -16.84 4.79 10.92
CA LEU A 3 -15.72 5.41 10.22
C LEU A 3 -14.84 6.12 11.26
N HIS A 4 -13.62 5.62 11.45
CA HIS A 4 -12.64 6.26 12.32
C HIS A 4 -11.55 6.90 11.47
N THR A 5 -11.46 8.23 11.52
CA THR A 5 -10.43 8.95 10.78
C THR A 5 -9.08 8.84 11.49
N GLY A 6 -8.08 8.33 10.79
CA GLY A 6 -6.69 8.35 11.27
C GLY A 6 -6.22 9.78 11.49
N LYS A 7 -5.78 10.12 12.70
CA LYS A 7 -5.16 11.43 12.97
C LYS A 7 -3.83 11.48 12.22
N ARG A 8 -3.54 12.58 11.52
CA ARG A 8 -2.28 12.76 10.77
C ARG A 8 -1.05 12.40 11.61
N ARG A 9 -0.93 12.92 12.83
CA ARG A 9 0.19 12.63 13.75
C ARG A 9 0.38 11.13 14.04
N PHE A 10 -0.72 10.37 14.13
CA PHE A 10 -0.64 8.92 14.35
C PHE A 10 -0.07 8.22 13.12
N LEU A 11 -0.51 8.61 11.92
CA LEU A 11 -0.02 8.02 10.67
C LEU A 11 1.46 8.35 10.41
N HIS A 12 1.90 9.57 10.74
CA HIS A 12 3.33 9.92 10.70
C HIS A 12 4.15 9.11 11.69
N MET A 13 3.68 8.93 12.93
CA MET A 13 4.38 8.11 13.92
C MET A 13 4.54 6.66 13.43
N LEU A 14 3.50 6.07 12.83
CA LEU A 14 3.61 4.74 12.24
C LEU A 14 4.63 4.69 11.11
N ARG A 15 4.67 5.72 10.25
CA ARG A 15 5.69 5.82 9.20
C ARG A 15 7.09 5.88 9.79
N ASP A 16 7.34 6.79 10.71
CA ASP A 16 8.65 7.00 11.32
C ASP A 16 9.16 5.72 12.01
N GLU A 17 8.31 5.04 12.78
CA GLU A 17 8.69 3.78 13.44
C GLU A 17 8.85 2.63 12.43
N SER A 18 8.03 2.57 11.37
CA SER A 18 8.19 1.53 10.34
C SER A 18 9.53 1.66 9.62
N GLU A 19 9.93 2.87 9.27
CA GLU A 19 11.19 3.17 8.60
C GLU A 19 12.39 2.82 9.49
N LYS A 20 12.33 3.28 10.74
CA LYS A 20 13.36 3.03 11.75
C LYS A 20 13.62 1.54 12.00
N HIS A 21 12.58 0.71 11.86
CA HIS A 21 12.66 -0.72 12.10
C HIS A 21 12.76 -1.57 10.83
N GLY A 22 12.81 -0.96 9.64
CA GLY A 22 12.82 -1.68 8.36
C GLY A 22 11.55 -2.50 8.11
N ILE A 23 10.42 -2.05 8.66
CA ILE A 23 9.11 -2.68 8.52
C ILE A 23 8.41 -2.07 7.29
N VAL A 24 7.83 -2.94 6.47
CA VAL A 24 7.02 -2.50 5.32
C VAL A 24 5.72 -1.90 5.81
N PHE A 25 5.49 -0.62 5.51
CA PHE A 25 4.26 0.07 5.86
C PHE A 25 3.25 0.06 4.71
N ILE A 26 2.11 -0.59 4.94
CA ILE A 26 1.06 -0.82 3.94
C ILE A 26 -0.17 0.04 4.28
N PHE A 27 -0.66 0.80 3.30
CA PHE A 27 -1.97 1.43 3.36
C PHE A 27 -3.02 0.57 2.68
N ASP A 28 -4.04 0.15 3.44
CA ASP A 28 -5.19 -0.54 2.87
C ASP A 28 -6.25 0.46 2.38
N GLU A 29 -6.17 0.74 1.10
CA GLU A 29 -6.98 1.72 0.39
C GLU A 29 -8.16 1.10 -0.37
N VAL A 30 -8.52 -0.15 -0.07
CA VAL A 30 -9.72 -0.79 -0.64
C VAL A 30 -10.96 0.09 -0.47
N MET A 31 -11.10 0.71 0.71
CA MET A 31 -12.19 1.65 1.01
C MET A 31 -11.79 3.12 0.83
N THR A 32 -10.56 3.50 1.17
CA THR A 32 -10.15 4.92 1.23
C THR A 32 -9.68 5.51 -0.09
N SER A 33 -9.38 4.69 -1.09
CA SER A 33 -8.95 5.13 -2.43
C SER A 33 -9.96 6.06 -3.11
N ARG A 34 -11.22 6.03 -2.68
CA ARG A 34 -12.33 6.83 -3.22
C ARG A 34 -12.37 8.27 -2.72
N PHE A 35 -11.59 8.60 -1.69
CA PHE A 35 -11.60 9.94 -1.09
C PHE A 35 -10.79 10.99 -1.87
N SER A 36 -9.95 10.57 -2.82
CA SER A 36 -9.28 11.48 -3.75
C SER A 36 -8.85 10.72 -5.03
N PRO A 37 -8.61 11.41 -6.17
CA PRO A 37 -8.06 10.76 -7.36
C PRO A 37 -6.74 10.01 -7.14
N GLY A 38 -5.97 10.37 -6.10
CA GLY A 38 -4.73 9.69 -5.70
C GLY A 38 -4.87 8.86 -4.40
N GLY A 39 -6.09 8.57 -3.95
CA GLY A 39 -6.37 7.93 -2.67
C GLY A 39 -5.95 8.77 -1.46
N LEU A 40 -5.99 8.17 -0.26
CA LEU A 40 -5.60 8.84 0.98
C LEU A 40 -4.06 8.88 1.13
N GLN A 41 -3.34 7.98 0.48
CA GLN A 41 -1.88 7.92 0.50
C GLN A 41 -1.26 9.17 -0.10
N ASN A 42 -1.90 9.78 -1.10
CA ASN A 42 -1.42 11.03 -1.71
C ASN A 42 -1.52 12.23 -0.76
N TRP A 43 -2.30 12.13 0.32
CA TRP A 43 -2.30 13.13 1.38
C TRP A 43 -1.21 12.90 2.44
N LEU A 44 -0.56 11.74 2.42
CA LEU A 44 0.36 11.26 3.44
C LEU A 44 1.78 11.00 2.89
N HIS A 45 1.94 10.99 1.57
CA HIS A 45 3.19 11.04 0.79
C HIS A 45 4.28 9.99 1.07
N GLN A 46 4.08 8.99 1.94
CA GLN A 46 5.15 8.06 2.33
C GLN A 46 4.59 6.69 2.74
N THR A 47 4.28 5.83 1.77
CA THR A 47 3.82 4.46 2.01
C THR A 47 4.60 3.51 1.13
N ASP A 48 5.05 2.39 1.67
CA ASP A 48 5.88 1.44 0.90
C ASP A 48 5.01 0.63 -0.07
N LEU A 49 3.81 0.27 0.37
CA LEU A 49 2.80 -0.43 -0.41
C LEU A 49 1.40 0.15 -0.18
N VAL A 50 0.56 0.01 -1.20
CA VAL A 50 -0.85 0.39 -1.18
C VAL A 50 -1.67 -0.73 -1.81
N SER A 51 -2.66 -1.26 -1.08
CA SER A 51 -3.71 -2.11 -1.65
C SER A 51 -4.90 -1.26 -2.01
N SER A 52 -5.44 -1.40 -3.21
CA SER A 52 -6.58 -0.58 -3.63
C SER A 52 -7.46 -1.34 -4.61
N VAL A 53 -8.71 -0.91 -4.68
CA VAL A 53 -9.63 -1.35 -5.74
C VAL A 53 -9.61 -0.27 -6.81
N ASN A 54 -9.20 -0.66 -8.01
CA ASN A 54 -9.31 0.22 -9.15
C ASN A 54 -10.79 0.41 -9.48
N THR A 55 -11.28 1.65 -9.41
CA THR A 55 -12.65 1.99 -9.83
C THR A 55 -12.70 2.55 -11.25
N LEU A 56 -11.55 2.64 -11.95
CA LEU A 56 -11.47 3.06 -13.35
C LEU A 56 -12.14 2.00 -14.23
N GLY A 57 -13.40 2.25 -14.57
CA GLY A 57 -14.11 1.53 -15.61
C GLY A 57 -14.75 0.22 -15.17
N ARG A 58 -15.70 0.25 -14.22
CA ARG A 58 -16.70 -0.81 -13.95
C ARG A 58 -16.17 -2.23 -13.65
N CYS A 59 -14.86 -2.43 -13.59
CA CYS A 59 -14.22 -3.68 -13.22
C CYS A 59 -13.73 -3.57 -11.78
N ASN A 60 -14.21 -4.46 -10.90
CA ASN A 60 -13.71 -4.57 -9.52
C ASN A 60 -12.38 -5.34 -9.52
N LEU A 61 -11.34 -4.72 -10.09
CA LEU A 61 -9.99 -5.25 -10.01
C LEU A 61 -9.33 -4.71 -8.73
N TRP A 62 -8.95 -5.64 -7.87
CA TRP A 62 -8.15 -5.36 -6.68
C TRP A 62 -6.67 -5.58 -7.01
N GLY A 63 -5.81 -4.70 -6.52
CA GLY A 63 -4.38 -4.79 -6.75
C GLY A 63 -3.56 -4.12 -5.65
N ILE A 64 -2.29 -4.49 -5.59
CA ILE A 64 -1.28 -3.88 -4.73
C ILE A 64 -0.25 -3.20 -5.63
N TRP A 65 0.16 -1.98 -5.27
CA TRP A 65 1.28 -1.28 -5.91
C TRP A 65 2.12 -0.57 -4.85
N GLY A 66 3.35 -0.18 -5.21
CA GLY A 66 4.23 0.52 -4.27
C GLY A 66 5.66 0.65 -4.80
N SER A 67 6.63 0.67 -3.88
CA SER A 67 8.04 0.82 -4.21
C SER A 67 8.51 -0.17 -5.27
N THR A 68 9.28 0.32 -6.25
CA THR A 68 9.90 -0.52 -7.29
C THR A 68 10.77 -1.61 -6.69
N GLU A 69 11.45 -1.33 -5.58
CA GLU A 69 12.29 -2.31 -4.87
C GLU A 69 11.45 -3.49 -4.35
N LEU A 70 10.32 -3.20 -3.70
CA LEU A 70 9.42 -4.24 -3.19
C LEU A 70 8.72 -4.98 -4.34
N MET A 71 8.31 -4.27 -5.39
CA MET A 71 7.71 -4.90 -6.57
C MET A 71 8.69 -5.80 -7.33
N ALA A 72 9.99 -5.47 -7.33
CA ALA A 72 11.02 -6.30 -7.96
C ALA A 72 11.14 -7.69 -7.33
N ARG A 73 10.83 -7.83 -6.03
CA ARG A 73 10.78 -9.14 -5.35
C ARG A 73 9.69 -10.05 -5.91
N LEU A 74 8.68 -9.51 -6.58
CA LEU A 74 7.59 -10.26 -7.22
C LEU A 74 7.83 -10.50 -8.72
N ASP A 75 8.92 -9.99 -9.28
CA ASP A 75 9.24 -10.16 -10.70
C ASP A 75 9.76 -11.59 -10.96
N PRO A 76 9.01 -12.46 -11.67
CA PRO A 76 9.38 -13.85 -11.86
C PRO A 76 10.66 -14.04 -12.70
N ARG A 77 11.18 -12.96 -13.31
CA ARG A 77 12.46 -12.98 -14.04
C ARG A 77 13.66 -12.90 -13.09
N GLN A 78 13.45 -12.50 -11.84
CA GLN A 78 14.51 -12.45 -10.84
C GLN A 78 14.77 -13.85 -10.28
N PRO A 79 16.04 -14.24 -10.11
CA PRO A 79 16.40 -15.56 -9.61
C PRO A 79 15.93 -15.80 -8.16
N ASP A 80 15.78 -14.75 -7.36
CA ASP A 80 15.32 -14.77 -5.97
C ASP A 80 13.87 -14.30 -5.79
N ALA A 81 13.07 -14.33 -6.88
CA ALA A 81 11.69 -13.90 -6.85
C ALA A 81 10.86 -14.69 -5.82
N LEU A 82 10.09 -13.96 -5.02
CA LEU A 82 9.05 -14.55 -4.18
C LEU A 82 7.98 -15.14 -5.09
N SER A 83 7.80 -16.45 -5.03
CA SER A 83 6.76 -17.16 -5.76
C SER A 83 5.82 -17.87 -4.78
N PHE A 84 4.52 -17.89 -5.12
CA PHE A 84 3.53 -18.67 -4.41
C PHE A 84 3.88 -20.17 -4.59
N GLY A 85 4.53 -20.76 -3.58
CA GLY A 85 4.94 -22.17 -3.59
C GLY A 85 6.27 -22.48 -2.91
N HIS A 86 7.08 -21.47 -2.56
CA HIS A 86 8.39 -21.65 -1.91
C HIS A 86 8.45 -21.11 -0.46
N LEU A 87 7.29 -20.90 0.18
CA LEU A 87 7.17 -20.56 1.61
C LEU A 87 6.78 -21.78 2.44
#